data_AF-A0A249SUG8-F1
#
_entry.id   AF-A0A249SUG8-F1
#
_cell.length_a   1.000
_cell.length_b   1.000
_cell.length_c   1.000
_cell.angle_alpha   90.00
_cell.angle_beta   90.00
_cell.angle_gamma   90.00
#
_symmetry.space_group_name_H-M   'P 1'
#
loop_
_entity.id
_entity.type
_entity.pdbx_description
1 polymer ?
#
loop_
_entity_poly.entity_id
_entity_poly.type
_entity_poly.pdbx_seq_one_letter_code
_entity_poly.pdbx_strand_id
1 'polypeptide(L)'
;MKLSELINKEILSAGDILSIIQQVGENKDAILVKNDRIREENQYTVVIILSRKMEKSFRCDDGSLAKAMKIVLKEYVKEYNL
;
A
#
# COMPACT_ATOMS: atom_id res chain seq x y z
N MET A 1 -3.38 10.16 11.56
CA MET A 1 -1.95 10.04 11.21
C MET A 1 -1.86 10.14 9.70
N LYS A 2 -1.01 11.01 9.17
CA LYS A 2 -0.90 11.23 7.71
C LYS A 2 -0.17 10.07 7.04
N LEU A 3 -0.38 9.88 5.73
CA LEU A 3 0.34 8.87 4.94
C LEU A 3 1.87 9.03 5.02
N SER A 4 2.38 10.26 5.06
CA SER A 4 3.81 10.56 5.23
C SER A 4 4.38 10.18 6.60
N GLU A 5 3.55 10.11 7.64
CA GLU A 5 3.97 9.60 8.96
C GLU A 5 4.00 8.07 8.97
N LEU A 6 3.06 7.43 8.27
CA LEU A 6 2.93 5.98 8.19
C LEU A 6 4.13 5.32 7.49
N ILE A 7 4.70 5.94 6.45
CA ILE A 7 5.86 5.40 5.72
C ILE A 7 7.14 5.31 6.57
N ASN A 8 7.21 6.09 7.66
CA ASN A 8 8.38 6.19 8.54
C ASN A 8 8.31 5.26 9.75
N LYS A 9 7.14 4.68 10.07
CA LYS A 9 7.02 3.68 11.14
C LYS A 9 7.86 2.47 10.82
N GLU A 10 8.55 1.89 11.80
CA GLU A 10 9.33 0.67 11.60
C GLU A 10 8.44 -0.48 11.09
N ILE A 11 7.35 -0.75 11.80
CA ILE A 11 6.35 -1.78 11.49
C ILE A 11 4.96 -1.14 11.41
N LEU A 12 4.16 -1.54 10.43
CA LEU A 12 2.75 -1.16 10.34
C LEU A 12 1.89 -2.13 11.17
N SER A 13 1.07 -1.57 12.06
CA SER A 13 0.01 -2.32 12.76
C SER A 13 -1.23 -2.49 11.86
N ALA A 14 -2.18 -3.31 12.30
CA ALA A 14 -3.47 -3.45 11.62
C ALA A 14 -4.22 -2.10 11.54
N GLY A 15 -4.18 -1.28 12.61
CA GLY A 15 -4.78 0.06 12.61
C GLY A 15 -4.11 1.00 11.60
N ASP A 16 -2.79 0.90 11.42
CA ASP A 16 -2.07 1.66 10.41
C ASP A 16 -2.52 1.26 9.00
N ILE A 17 -2.67 -0.04 8.73
CA ILE A 17 -3.15 -0.55 7.44
C ILE A 17 -4.56 -0.05 7.14
N LEU A 18 -5.46 -0.07 8.12
CA LEU A 18 -6.82 0.47 7.96
C LEU A 18 -6.79 1.98 7.68
N SER A 19 -5.92 2.72 8.37
CA SER A 19 -5.74 4.16 8.13
C SER A 19 -5.21 4.46 6.72
N ILE A 20 -4.32 3.61 6.19
CA ILE A 20 -3.84 3.70 4.81
C ILE A 20 -4.98 3.48 3.82
N ILE A 21 -5.75 2.41 4.01
CA ILE A 21 -6.89 2.08 3.14
C ILE A 21 -7.89 3.24 3.10
N GLN A 22 -8.22 3.80 4.27
CA GLN A 22 -9.13 4.94 4.37
C GLN A 22 -8.60 6.15 3.59
N GLN A 23 -7.36 6.57 3.84
CA GLN A 23 -6.79 7.77 3.20
C GLN A 23 -6.59 7.61 1.69
N VAL A 24 -6.19 6.43 1.21
CA VAL A 24 -6.11 6.17 -0.23
C VAL A 24 -7.51 6.20 -0.87
N GLY A 25 -8.52 5.66 -0.18
CA GLY A 25 -9.91 5.72 -0.62
C GLY A 25 -10.51 7.13 -0.63
N GLU A 26 -10.11 7.99 0.32
CA GLU A 26 -10.47 9.42 0.33
C GLU A 26 -9.94 10.15 -0.92
N ASN A 27 -8.77 9.74 -1.42
CA ASN A 27 -8.19 10.21 -2.68
C ASN A 27 -8.86 9.62 -3.94
N LYS A 28 -9.85 8.74 -3.78
CA LYS A 28 -10.54 7.97 -4.83
C LYS A 28 -9.66 6.96 -5.56
N ASP A 29 -8.48 6.66 -5.01
CA ASP A 29 -7.59 5.64 -5.52
C ASP A 29 -7.95 4.27 -4.95
N ALA A 30 -7.47 3.20 -5.59
CA ALA A 30 -7.82 1.84 -5.20
C ALA A 30 -6.60 1.08 -4.66
N ILE A 31 -6.83 0.29 -3.61
CA ILE A 31 -5.85 -0.70 -3.13
C ILE A 31 -6.38 -2.10 -3.47
N LEU A 32 -5.59 -2.88 -4.19
CA LEU A 32 -5.82 -4.30 -4.40
C LEU A 32 -4.83 -5.09 -3.55
N VAL A 33 -5.36 -6.03 -2.76
CA VAL A 33 -4.56 -6.96 -1.96
C VAL A 33 -4.96 -8.37 -2.35
N LYS A 34 -3.97 -9.18 -2.74
CA LYS A 34 -4.14 -10.61 -3.01
C LYS A 34 -3.26 -11.39 -2.05
N ASN A 35 -3.83 -12.40 -1.39
CA ASN A 35 -3.07 -13.43 -0.69
C ASN A 35 -3.34 -14.77 -1.38
N ASP A 36 -2.36 -15.36 -2.06
CA ASP A 36 -2.56 -16.63 -2.76
C ASP A 36 -2.30 -17.87 -1.91
N ARG A 37 -1.57 -17.76 -0.79
CA ARG A 37 -1.13 -18.88 0.08
C ARG A 37 -0.45 -20.03 -0.66
N ILE A 38 -0.07 -19.83 -1.92
CA ILE A 38 0.58 -20.83 -2.78
C ILE A 38 2.09 -20.59 -2.79
N ARG A 39 2.51 -19.32 -2.73
CA ARG A 39 3.93 -18.93 -2.76
C ARG A 39 4.47 -18.83 -1.34
N GLU A 40 5.44 -19.65 -0.95
CA GLU A 40 6.01 -19.59 0.40
C GLU A 40 6.63 -18.22 0.73
N GLU A 41 7.35 -17.61 -0.23
CA GLU A 41 8.14 -16.38 0.01
C GLU A 41 7.46 -15.06 -0.41
N ASN A 42 6.32 -15.08 -1.09
CA ASN A 42 5.67 -13.86 -1.61
C ASN A 42 4.14 -14.00 -1.65
N GLN A 43 3.56 -14.37 -0.51
CA GLN A 43 2.14 -14.68 -0.37
C GLN A 43 1.25 -13.49 -0.70
N TYR A 44 1.71 -12.26 -0.42
CA TYR A 44 0.94 -11.04 -0.61
C TYR A 44 1.40 -10.28 -1.85
N THR A 45 0.45 -9.94 -2.70
CA THR A 45 0.60 -8.90 -3.73
C THR A 45 -0.25 -7.71 -3.32
N VAL A 46 0.36 -6.53 -3.18
CA VAL A 46 -0.32 -5.27 -2.93
C VAL A 46 -0.14 -4.36 -4.14
N VAL A 47 -1.23 -3.76 -4.61
CA VAL A 47 -1.23 -2.78 -5.70
C VAL A 47 -2.01 -1.55 -5.28
N ILE A 48 -1.46 -0.35 -5.50
CA ILE A 48 -2.22 0.91 -5.44
C ILE A 48 -2.39 1.43 -6.87
N ILE A 49 -3.64 1.70 -7.27
CA ILE A 49 -4.02 2.16 -8.61
C ILE A 49 -4.51 3.61 -8.51
N LEU A 50 -3.95 4.49 -9.34
CA LEU A 50 -4.30 5.89 -9.35
C LEU A 50 -5.54 6.15 -10.21
N SER A 51 -6.58 6.70 -9.61
CA SER A 51 -7.81 7.11 -10.30
C SER A 51 -7.57 8.21 -11.33
N ARG A 52 -6.66 9.14 -11.03
CA ARG A 52 -6.34 10.30 -11.89
C ARG A 52 -5.34 9.99 -12.99
N LYS A 53 -4.67 8.84 -12.92
CA LYS A 53 -3.64 8.39 -13.87
C LYS A 53 -3.81 6.89 -14.07
N MET A 54 -4.81 6.50 -14.86
CA MET A 54 -5.24 5.10 -15.01
C MET A 54 -4.12 4.14 -15.43
N GLU A 55 -3.07 4.62 -16.09
CA GLU A 55 -1.90 3.82 -16.49
C GLU A 55 -0.87 3.62 -15.37
N LYS A 56 -0.99 4.36 -14.26
CA LYS A 56 -0.02 4.33 -13.17
C LYS A 56 -0.54 3.53 -11.99
N SER A 57 0.21 2.49 -11.64
CA SER A 57 0.01 1.70 -10.43
C SER A 57 1.35 1.41 -9.76
N PHE A 58 1.29 1.19 -8.45
CA PHE A 58 2.44 0.80 -7.65
C PHE A 58 2.19 -0.60 -7.13
N ARG A 59 3.16 -1.51 -7.29
CA ARG A 59 3.00 -2.92 -6.89
C ARG A 59 4.19 -3.38 -6.06
N CYS A 60 3.91 -4.20 -5.06
CA CYS A 60 4.91 -4.96 -4.33
C CYS A 60 4.36 -6.36 -4.01
N ASP A 61 5.21 -7.36 -4.19
CA ASP A 61 4.98 -8.71 -3.71
C ASP A 61 5.90 -8.93 -2.50
N ASP A 62 5.39 -9.45 -1.37
CA ASP A 62 6.19 -9.76 -0.17
C ASP A 62 5.50 -10.86 0.67
N GLY A 63 6.26 -11.57 1.51
CA GLY A 63 5.71 -12.52 2.49
C GLY A 63 4.91 -11.86 3.62
N SER A 64 5.09 -10.55 3.85
CA SER A 64 4.37 -9.77 4.86
C SER A 64 3.50 -8.68 4.22
N LEU A 65 2.19 -8.72 4.49
CA LEU A 65 1.25 -7.67 4.08
C LEU A 65 1.71 -6.28 4.53
N ALA A 66 2.18 -6.14 5.78
CA ALA A 66 2.64 -4.88 6.32
C ALA A 66 3.85 -4.33 5.55
N LYS A 67 4.78 -5.21 5.16
CA LYS A 67 5.97 -4.82 4.41
C LYS A 67 5.62 -4.46 2.96
N ALA A 68 4.82 -5.28 2.28
CA ALA A 68 4.31 -4.98 0.94
C ALA A 68 3.57 -3.63 0.92
N MET A 69 2.63 -3.42 1.84
CA MET A 69 1.86 -2.17 1.95
C MET A 69 2.78 -0.97 2.15
N LYS A 70 3.76 -1.05 3.05
CA LYS A 70 4.70 0.04 3.32
C LYS A 70 5.54 0.40 2.09
N ILE A 71 6.00 -0.58 1.32
CA ILE A 71 6.79 -0.36 0.10
C ILE A 71 5.93 0.35 -0.95
N VAL A 72 4.72 -0.15 -1.20
CA VAL A 72 3.81 0.45 -2.18
C VAL A 72 3.40 1.87 -1.75
N LEU A 73 3.15 2.08 -0.45
CA LEU A 73 2.79 3.38 0.08
C LEU A 73 3.92 4.42 -0.09
N LYS A 74 5.19 4.03 0.04
CA LYS A 74 6.32 4.94 -0.20
C LYS A 74 6.32 5.49 -1.62
N GLU A 75 6.05 4.64 -2.62
CA GLU A 75 5.97 5.08 -4.01
C GLU A 75 4.72 5.96 -4.25
N TYR A 76 3.60 5.60 -3.64
CA TYR A 76 2.37 6.38 -3.69
C TYR A 76 2.53 7.81 -3.11
N VAL A 77 3.13 7.92 -1.92
CA VAL A 77 3.34 9.20 -1.24
C VAL A 77 4.28 10.12 -2.04
N LYS A 78 5.36 9.56 -2.61
CA LYS A 78 6.27 10.30 -3.50
C LYS A 78 5.54 10.88 -4.71
N GLU A 79 4.63 10.13 -5.32
CA GLU A 79 3.90 10.60 -6.50
C GLU A 79 2.95 11.77 -6.20
N TYR A 80 2.35 11.78 -5.00
CA TYR A 80 1.43 12.83 -4.59
C TYR A 80 2.07 13.99 -3.84
N ASN A 81 3.39 13.95 -3.58
CA ASN A 81 4.09 14.89 -2.69
C ASN A 81 3.39 15.04 -1.31
N LEU A 82 2.91 13.92 -0.74
CA LEU A 82 2.20 13.87 0.55
C LEU A 82 3.13 13.66 1.75
#